data_AF-A0A814Q2E2-F1
#
_entry.id   AF-A0A814Q2E2-F1
#
_cell.length_a   1.000
_cell.length_b   1.000
_cell.length_c   1.000
_cell.angle_alpha   90.00
_cell.angle_beta   90.00
_cell.angle_gamma   90.00
#
_symmetry.space_group_name_H-M   'P 1'
#
loop_
_entity.id
_entity.type
_entity.pdbx_description
1 polymer ?
#
loop_
_entity_poly.entity_id
_entity_poly.type
_entity_poly.pdbx_seq_one_letter_code
_entity_poly.pdbx_strand_id
1 'polypeptide(L)'
;MEFNRNSKTTSEDKLRFISFNNTLHDILNDYRQGEKTYTLGLNDHADWTQDELSILRRGIQLPKGCISKTNVKPGDRLLTWNGKPSHGRTTLPTSCDLTTMVVPGTAVPLGINSACAFRSVEGSGIQFESLRYIKIPANNTAAMQQALVDYGPLWVSLFIGDQTTLTYKMISSTFNNYKSGIFQVNGCPASVSSSNHAVVIVGYGVDETTGVPYWKVRNSWGPMWGDGGYFKIQRGVNMCGIESGIFYIARAV
;
A
#
# COMPACT_ATOMS: atom_id res chain seq x y z
N MET A 1 -2.24 -29.28 -4.29
CA MET A 1 -2.55 -27.95 -4.86
C MET A 1 -3.07 -27.08 -3.74
N GLU A 2 -2.23 -26.16 -3.25
CA GLU A 2 -2.42 -25.43 -1.99
C GLU A 2 -3.40 -24.24 -2.10
N PHE A 3 -3.76 -23.82 -3.33
CA PHE A 3 -4.56 -22.62 -3.62
C PHE A 3 -5.95 -22.88 -4.25
N ASN A 4 -6.46 -24.12 -4.18
CA ASN A 4 -7.79 -24.53 -4.65
C ASN A 4 -8.23 -23.90 -6.00
N ARG A 5 -7.45 -24.13 -7.05
CA ARG A 5 -7.70 -23.58 -8.39
C ARG A 5 -8.69 -24.44 -9.17
N ASN A 6 -9.70 -23.79 -9.78
CA ASN A 6 -10.64 -24.41 -10.71
C ASN A 6 -10.63 -23.65 -12.03
N SER A 7 -9.75 -24.07 -12.95
CA SER A 7 -9.75 -23.51 -14.32
C SER A 7 -10.98 -24.00 -15.09
N LYS A 8 -11.51 -23.16 -15.98
CA LYS A 8 -12.71 -23.49 -16.76
C LYS A 8 -12.40 -24.29 -18.02
N THR A 9 -11.17 -24.18 -18.54
CA THR A 9 -10.75 -24.82 -19.79
C THR A 9 -9.27 -25.25 -19.76
N THR A 10 -8.91 -26.23 -20.59
CA THR A 10 -7.53 -26.68 -20.76
C THR A 10 -6.61 -25.59 -21.35
N SER A 11 -7.16 -24.66 -22.13
CA SER A 11 -6.39 -23.52 -22.65
C SER A 11 -6.05 -22.52 -21.54
N GLU A 12 -7.00 -22.28 -20.62
CA GLU A 12 -6.77 -21.48 -19.42
C GLU A 12 -5.69 -22.11 -18.53
N ASP A 13 -5.75 -23.43 -18.31
CA ASP A 13 -4.72 -24.16 -17.53
C ASP A 13 -3.31 -23.94 -18.09
N LYS A 14 -3.15 -24.02 -19.42
CA LYS A 14 -1.86 -23.78 -20.07
C LYS A 14 -1.36 -22.36 -19.84
N LEU A 15 -2.24 -21.37 -19.95
CA LEU A 15 -1.87 -19.96 -19.73
C LEU A 15 -1.51 -19.69 -18.26
N ARG A 16 -2.28 -20.25 -17.32
CA ARG A 16 -2.00 -20.18 -15.87
C ARG A 16 -0.65 -20.80 -15.55
N PHE A 17 -0.35 -21.97 -16.12
CA PHE A 17 0.93 -22.65 -15.93
C PHE A 17 2.10 -21.83 -16.48
N ILE A 18 1.95 -21.21 -17.66
CA ILE A 18 2.97 -20.31 -18.21
C ILE A 18 3.19 -19.11 -17.28
N SER A 19 2.11 -18.48 -16.80
CA SER A 19 2.19 -17.34 -15.89
C SER A 19 2.89 -17.72 -14.59
N PHE A 20 2.53 -18.86 -14.01
CA PHE A 20 3.18 -19.41 -12.82
C PHE A 20 4.68 -19.66 -13.03
N ASN A 21 5.05 -20.29 -14.14
CA ASN A 21 6.45 -20.60 -14.44
C ASN A 21 7.28 -19.31 -14.60
N ASN A 22 6.72 -18.28 -15.22
CA ASN A 22 7.37 -16.98 -15.35
C ASN A 22 7.56 -16.31 -13.97
N THR A 23 6.52 -16.32 -13.12
CA THR A 23 6.61 -15.80 -11.76
C THR A 23 7.68 -16.52 -10.93
N LEU A 24 7.71 -17.85 -11.01
CA LEU A 24 8.73 -18.65 -10.33
C LEU A 24 10.13 -18.30 -10.84
N HIS A 25 10.29 -18.13 -12.15
CA HIS A 25 11.57 -17.72 -12.74
C HIS A 25 12.02 -16.35 -12.23
N ASP A 26 11.14 -15.36 -12.16
CA ASP A 26 11.44 -14.03 -11.63
C ASP A 26 11.89 -14.08 -10.16
N ILE A 27 11.17 -14.84 -9.33
CA ILE A 27 11.51 -15.02 -7.91
C ILE A 27 12.89 -15.68 -7.78
N LEU A 28 13.16 -16.74 -8.54
CA LEU A 28 14.45 -17.43 -8.50
C LEU A 28 15.60 -16.56 -9.00
N ASN A 29 15.36 -15.70 -9.99
CA ASN A 29 16.35 -14.75 -10.46
C ASN A 29 16.64 -13.67 -9.41
N ASP A 30 15.63 -13.20 -8.69
CA ASP A 30 15.79 -12.25 -7.58
C ASP A 30 16.71 -12.81 -6.49
N TYR A 31 16.50 -14.07 -6.08
CA TYR A 31 17.35 -14.77 -5.11
C TYR A 31 18.82 -14.89 -5.55
N ARG A 32 19.09 -14.94 -6.86
CA ARG A 32 20.46 -15.01 -7.39
C ARG A 32 21.20 -13.68 -7.34
N GLN A 33 20.52 -12.55 -7.14
CA GLN A 33 21.13 -11.22 -7.13
C GLN A 33 21.81 -10.86 -5.78
N GLY A 34 21.78 -11.74 -4.79
CA GLY A 34 22.45 -11.56 -3.51
C GLY A 34 21.54 -11.02 -2.41
N GLU A 35 22.14 -10.58 -1.31
CA GLU A 35 21.40 -10.13 -0.12
C GLU A 35 20.62 -8.84 -0.40
N LYS A 36 19.31 -8.92 -0.18
CA LYS A 36 18.38 -7.78 -0.18
C LYS A 36 17.73 -7.68 1.20
N THR A 37 17.22 -6.50 1.52
CA THR A 37 16.46 -6.28 2.76
C THR A 37 15.08 -6.92 2.73
N TYR A 38 14.64 -7.47 1.59
CA TYR A 38 13.35 -8.13 1.40
C TYR A 38 13.51 -9.45 0.65
N THR A 39 12.49 -10.30 0.73
CA THR A 39 12.41 -11.56 -0.02
C THR A 39 11.15 -11.61 -0.87
N LEU A 40 11.24 -12.30 -2.00
CA LEU A 40 10.07 -12.65 -2.81
C LEU A 40 9.58 -14.07 -2.52
N GLY A 41 8.35 -14.38 -2.88
CA GLY A 41 7.78 -15.70 -2.67
C GLY A 41 6.48 -15.91 -3.44
N LEU A 42 6.18 -17.17 -3.71
CA LEU A 42 4.92 -17.56 -4.32
C LEU A 42 3.76 -17.21 -3.38
N ASN A 43 2.65 -16.77 -3.99
CA ASN A 43 1.41 -16.45 -3.31
C ASN A 43 0.22 -16.84 -4.20
N ASP A 44 -0.98 -16.53 -3.75
CA ASP A 44 -2.26 -16.79 -4.41
C ASP A 44 -2.49 -15.97 -5.69
N HIS A 45 -1.51 -15.21 -6.16
CA HIS A 45 -1.51 -14.51 -7.44
C HIS A 45 -0.41 -14.98 -8.39
N ALA A 46 0.36 -16.02 -8.04
CA ALA A 46 1.54 -16.42 -8.82
C ALA A 46 1.24 -16.85 -10.27
N ASP A 47 0.03 -17.34 -10.55
CA ASP A 47 -0.48 -17.72 -11.87
C ASP A 47 -1.37 -16.63 -12.52
N TRP A 48 -1.41 -15.43 -11.95
CA TRP A 48 -2.13 -14.30 -12.53
C TRP A 48 -1.24 -13.58 -13.54
N THR A 49 -1.86 -13.16 -14.63
CA THR A 49 -1.21 -12.27 -15.59
C THR A 49 -1.02 -10.88 -14.97
N GLN A 50 -0.06 -10.13 -15.49
CA GLN A 50 0.14 -8.73 -15.08
C GLN A 50 -1.10 -7.87 -15.37
N ASP A 51 -1.86 -8.19 -16.42
CA ASP A 51 -3.09 -7.48 -16.76
C ASP A 51 -4.18 -7.77 -15.73
N GLU A 52 -4.39 -9.02 -15.33
CA GLU A 52 -5.31 -9.39 -14.25
C GLU A 52 -4.95 -8.69 -12.94
N LEU A 53 -3.67 -8.71 -12.56
CA LEU A 53 -3.19 -7.98 -11.38
C LEU A 53 -3.42 -6.48 -11.52
N SER A 54 -3.14 -5.90 -12.69
CA SER A 54 -3.33 -4.47 -12.91
C SER A 54 -4.80 -4.05 -12.87
N ILE A 55 -5.74 -4.90 -13.29
CA ILE A 55 -7.17 -4.59 -13.32
C ILE A 55 -7.81 -4.87 -11.96
N LEU A 56 -7.47 -5.99 -11.32
CA LEU A 56 -8.15 -6.46 -10.12
C LEU A 56 -7.52 -5.95 -8.82
N ARG A 57 -6.23 -5.59 -8.86
CA ARG A 57 -5.45 -5.28 -7.65
C ARG A 57 -4.88 -3.86 -7.62
N ARG A 58 -4.77 -3.16 -8.75
CA ARG A 58 -4.46 -1.72 -8.78
C ARG A 58 -5.75 -0.91 -8.70
N GLY A 59 -6.13 -0.54 -7.49
CA GLY A 59 -7.37 0.17 -7.18
C GLY A 59 -7.29 1.70 -7.33
N ILE A 60 -6.35 2.25 -8.11
CA ILE A 60 -6.28 3.71 -8.32
C ILE A 60 -6.48 4.03 -9.80
N GLN A 61 -7.68 4.52 -10.12
CA GLN A 61 -7.86 5.42 -11.25
C GLN A 61 -8.01 6.83 -10.69
N LEU A 62 -6.99 7.68 -10.83
CA LEU A 62 -7.13 9.10 -10.55
C LEU A 62 -8.06 9.71 -11.60
N PRO A 63 -9.17 10.37 -11.22
CA PRO A 63 -9.95 11.15 -12.18
C PRO A 63 -9.05 12.18 -12.88
N LYS A 64 -9.16 12.31 -14.21
CA LYS A 64 -8.52 13.40 -14.95
C LYS A 64 -8.95 14.73 -14.32
N GLY A 65 -8.02 15.49 -13.76
CA GLY A 65 -8.28 16.73 -13.03
C GLY A 65 -7.94 16.72 -11.54
N CYS A 66 -7.48 15.60 -10.97
CA CYS A 66 -6.91 15.55 -9.61
C CYS A 66 -5.50 16.16 -9.51
N ILE A 67 -5.26 17.25 -10.23
CA ILE A 67 -4.03 18.04 -10.16
C ILE A 67 -4.40 19.35 -9.45
N SER A 68 -4.26 19.31 -8.13
CA SER A 68 -4.41 20.46 -7.23
C SER A 68 -5.85 20.94 -6.96
N LYS A 69 -6.11 21.11 -5.65
CA LYS A 69 -7.17 21.90 -4.99
C LYS A 69 -8.58 21.28 -4.89
N THR A 70 -8.94 20.99 -3.62
CA THR A 70 -10.25 21.25 -2.99
C THR A 70 -11.52 20.48 -3.38
N ASN A 71 -11.50 19.48 -4.27
CA ASN A 71 -12.72 18.70 -4.57
C ASN A 71 -13.04 17.67 -3.49
N VAL A 72 -13.45 18.17 -2.33
CA VAL A 72 -13.99 17.41 -1.20
C VAL A 72 -15.50 17.23 -1.47
N LYS A 73 -16.06 16.05 -1.18
CA LYS A 73 -17.51 15.84 -1.32
C LYS A 73 -18.28 16.87 -0.47
N PRO A 74 -19.44 17.37 -0.92
CA PRO A 74 -20.30 18.19 -0.07
C PRO A 74 -20.58 17.44 1.25
N GLY A 75 -20.23 18.03 2.39
CA GLY A 75 -20.34 17.43 3.73
C GLY A 75 -19.03 16.91 4.32
N ASP A 76 -18.05 16.55 3.50
CA ASP A 76 -16.72 16.17 3.96
C ASP A 76 -15.91 17.40 4.40
N ARG A 77 -15.05 17.23 5.41
CA ARG A 77 -14.17 18.31 5.90
C ARG A 77 -12.71 17.88 5.83
N LEU A 78 -11.93 18.57 5.00
CA LEU A 78 -10.47 18.45 4.98
C LEU A 78 -9.86 19.41 6.00
N LEU A 79 -9.15 18.85 6.97
CA LEU A 79 -8.38 19.56 7.98
C LEU A 79 -6.89 19.42 7.66
N THR A 80 -6.13 20.46 7.98
CA THR A 80 -4.66 20.39 7.95
C THR A 80 -4.18 20.04 9.35
N TRP A 81 -3.21 19.13 9.45
CA TRP A 81 -2.57 18.85 10.72
C TRP A 81 -1.92 20.12 11.30
N ASN A 82 -2.18 20.41 12.56
CA ASN A 82 -1.85 21.69 13.20
C ASN A 82 -0.45 21.73 13.84
N GLY A 83 0.39 20.73 13.60
CA GLY A 83 1.75 20.69 14.16
C GLY A 83 1.85 20.23 15.61
N LYS A 84 0.73 20.09 16.33
CA LYS A 84 0.73 19.92 17.78
C LYS A 84 0.36 18.48 18.16
N PRO A 85 1.16 17.83 19.02
CA PRO A 85 0.76 16.57 19.63
C PRO A 85 -0.57 16.75 20.35
N SER A 86 -1.51 15.86 20.12
CA SER A 86 -2.84 15.88 20.74
C SER A 86 -2.79 15.74 22.26
N HIS A 87 -1.72 15.13 22.80
CA HIS A 87 -1.56 14.83 24.22
C HIS A 87 -0.28 15.43 24.85
N GLY A 88 0.35 16.43 24.22
CA GLY A 88 1.55 17.08 24.75
C GLY A 88 2.80 16.17 24.84
N ARG A 89 2.76 14.98 24.23
CA ARG A 89 3.88 14.04 24.19
C ARG A 89 4.99 14.60 23.29
N THR A 90 6.18 14.83 23.85
CA THR A 90 7.35 15.38 23.13
C THR A 90 8.31 14.31 22.61
N THR A 91 8.21 13.08 23.12
CA THR A 91 9.02 11.92 22.70
C THR A 91 8.14 10.80 22.15
N LEU A 92 8.45 10.35 20.94
CA LEU A 92 7.78 9.24 20.29
C LEU A 92 8.45 7.91 20.66
N PRO A 93 7.68 6.81 20.75
CA PRO A 93 8.29 5.49 20.92
C PRO A 93 9.14 5.13 19.70
N THR A 94 10.14 4.27 19.88
CA THR A 94 11.02 3.80 18.79
C THR A 94 10.27 2.93 17.77
N SER A 95 9.18 2.29 18.20
CA SER A 95 8.27 1.51 17.36
C SER A 95 6.81 1.72 17.77
N CYS A 96 5.90 1.55 16.82
CA CYS A 96 4.46 1.56 17.03
C CYS A 96 3.84 0.48 16.13
N ASP A 97 2.94 -0.34 16.69
CA ASP A 97 2.26 -1.39 15.94
C ASP A 97 0.78 -1.45 16.32
N LEU A 98 -0.08 -1.13 15.35
CA LEU A 98 -1.52 -1.06 15.51
C LEU A 98 -2.22 -2.26 14.87
N THR A 99 -1.51 -3.35 14.52
CA THR A 99 -2.15 -4.51 13.87
C THR A 99 -3.20 -5.21 14.74
N THR A 100 -3.13 -5.06 16.06
CA THR A 100 -4.12 -5.59 17.00
C THR A 100 -5.27 -4.61 17.27
N MET A 101 -5.21 -3.37 16.77
CA MET A 101 -6.34 -2.45 16.86
C MET A 101 -7.46 -2.91 15.94
N VAL A 102 -8.59 -3.27 16.53
CA VAL A 102 -9.85 -3.42 15.79
C VAL A 102 -10.29 -2.02 15.37
N VAL A 103 -10.00 -1.64 14.13
CA VAL A 103 -10.55 -0.41 13.56
C VAL A 103 -12.02 -0.69 13.23
N PRO A 104 -13.00 -0.06 13.91
CA PRO A 104 -14.41 -0.30 13.65
C PRO A 104 -14.73 0.02 12.19
N GLY A 105 -15.25 -0.96 11.44
CA GLY A 105 -15.55 -0.78 10.02
C GLY A 105 -14.38 -1.05 9.05
N THR A 106 -13.30 -1.72 9.47
CA THR A 106 -12.28 -2.21 8.51
C THR A 106 -12.74 -3.48 7.80
N ALA A 107 -13.73 -3.32 6.92
CA ALA A 107 -13.56 -3.93 5.61
C ALA A 107 -12.22 -3.42 5.05
N VAL A 108 -11.49 -4.30 4.36
CA VAL A 108 -10.37 -4.05 3.41
C VAL A 108 -10.28 -2.58 2.96
N PRO A 109 -9.13 -1.94 2.67
CA PRO A 109 -9.15 -0.59 2.08
C PRO A 109 -9.94 -0.61 0.76
N LEU A 110 -11.23 -0.37 0.91
CA LEU A 110 -12.26 -0.23 -0.08
C LEU A 110 -12.23 1.25 -0.38
N GLY A 111 -12.16 1.55 -1.67
CA GLY A 111 -12.00 2.90 -2.15
C GLY A 111 -13.00 3.86 -1.51
N ILE A 112 -12.49 4.92 -0.91
CA ILE A 112 -13.32 5.95 -0.31
C ILE A 112 -13.93 6.75 -1.46
N ASN A 113 -15.25 6.79 -1.53
CA ASN A 113 -15.97 7.61 -2.49
C ASN A 113 -15.94 9.07 -2.04
N SER A 114 -14.87 9.82 -2.31
CA SER A 114 -14.91 11.30 -2.38
C SER A 114 -14.19 11.76 -3.64
N ALA A 115 -14.47 12.97 -4.14
CA ALA A 115 -14.09 13.38 -5.50
C ALA A 115 -12.56 13.47 -5.76
N CYS A 116 -11.74 13.27 -4.72
CA CYS A 116 -10.29 13.04 -4.80
C CYS A 116 -9.85 11.80 -4.00
N ALA A 117 -10.67 10.76 -3.94
CA ALA A 117 -10.38 9.52 -3.25
C ALA A 117 -10.50 8.29 -4.16
N PHE A 118 -9.63 7.32 -3.87
CA PHE A 118 -9.33 6.13 -4.65
C PHE A 118 -10.58 5.24 -4.74
N ARG A 119 -10.89 4.67 -5.92
CA ARG A 119 -12.00 3.72 -6.10
C ARG A 119 -11.45 2.29 -6.22
N SER A 120 -11.89 1.36 -5.37
CA SER A 120 -11.76 -0.06 -5.72
C SER A 120 -12.73 -0.40 -6.85
N VAL A 121 -12.34 -1.33 -7.71
CA VAL A 121 -13.10 -1.74 -8.90
C VAL A 121 -14.35 -2.57 -8.52
N GLU A 122 -14.43 -3.05 -7.27
CA GLU A 122 -15.44 -4.01 -6.82
C GLU A 122 -16.70 -3.39 -6.17
N GLY A 123 -16.82 -2.06 -6.09
CA GLY A 123 -18.07 -1.41 -5.67
C GLY A 123 -18.52 -1.67 -4.21
N SER A 124 -17.82 -2.51 -3.46
CA SER A 124 -17.95 -2.64 -2.02
C SER A 124 -17.24 -1.44 -1.39
N GLY A 125 -17.96 -0.61 -0.65
CA GLY A 125 -17.40 0.52 0.08
C GLY A 125 -18.35 0.89 1.21
N ILE A 126 -17.82 1.20 2.38
CA ILE A 126 -18.64 1.74 3.46
C ILE A 126 -19.04 3.16 3.05
N GLN A 127 -20.33 3.38 2.90
CA GLN A 127 -20.91 4.71 2.69
C GLN A 127 -20.94 5.41 4.05
N PHE A 128 -20.05 6.36 4.26
CA PHE A 128 -20.16 7.32 5.36
C PHE A 128 -20.92 8.55 4.86
N GLU A 129 -21.87 9.06 5.65
CA GLU A 129 -22.66 10.25 5.30
C GLU A 129 -21.80 11.52 5.23
N SER A 130 -20.76 11.60 6.06
CA SER A 130 -19.66 12.54 5.94
C SER A 130 -18.37 11.97 6.54
N LEU A 131 -17.22 12.42 6.06
CA LEU A 131 -15.90 12.05 6.58
C LEU A 131 -15.09 13.29 6.94
N ARG A 132 -14.33 13.19 8.03
CA ARG A 132 -13.31 14.18 8.39
C ARG A 132 -11.94 13.59 8.09
N TYR A 133 -11.14 14.32 7.34
CA TYR A 133 -9.80 13.88 6.98
C TYR A 133 -8.80 14.89 7.51
N ILE A 134 -7.70 14.41 8.08
CA ILE A 134 -6.56 15.24 8.45
C ILE A 134 -5.44 14.93 7.47
N LYS A 135 -5.07 15.92 6.65
CA LYS A 135 -3.89 15.83 5.78
C LYS A 135 -2.63 15.99 6.62
N ILE A 136 -1.77 14.98 6.59
CA ILE A 136 -0.46 15.02 7.25
C ILE A 136 0.56 15.62 6.26
N PRO A 137 1.52 16.44 6.72
CA PRO A 137 2.55 17.01 5.84
C PRO A 137 3.33 15.91 5.10
N ALA A 138 3.51 16.10 3.79
CA ALA A 138 4.30 15.19 2.95
C ALA A 138 5.78 15.22 3.36
N ASN A 139 6.47 14.09 3.17
CA ASN A 139 7.90 13.90 3.46
C ASN A 139 8.29 14.29 4.89
N ASN A 140 7.34 14.20 5.83
CA ASN A 140 7.57 14.53 7.24
C ASN A 140 7.33 13.29 8.10
N THR A 141 8.37 12.46 8.22
CA THR A 141 8.31 11.21 8.99
C THR A 141 7.93 11.43 10.45
N ALA A 142 8.41 12.51 11.08
CA ALA A 142 8.07 12.84 12.46
C ALA A 142 6.57 13.13 12.60
N ALA A 143 5.98 13.92 11.69
CA ALA A 143 4.54 14.20 11.70
C ALA A 143 3.71 12.93 11.44
N MET A 144 4.15 12.05 10.54
CA MET A 144 3.49 10.76 10.28
C MET A 144 3.57 9.83 11.50
N GLN A 145 4.73 9.70 12.13
CA GLN A 145 4.88 8.91 13.36
C GLN A 145 4.01 9.46 14.48
N GLN A 146 3.97 10.78 14.65
CA GLN A 146 3.11 11.44 15.64
C GLN A 146 1.63 11.16 15.34
N ALA A 147 1.20 11.31 14.09
CA ALA A 147 -0.17 11.05 13.69
C ALA A 147 -0.60 9.59 13.93
N LEU A 148 0.29 8.61 13.70
CA LEU A 148 0.04 7.20 14.03
C LEU A 148 -0.19 6.99 15.52
N VAL A 149 0.65 7.60 16.36
CA VAL A 149 0.56 7.47 17.83
C VAL A 149 -0.66 8.19 18.39
N ASP A 150 -1.01 9.34 17.84
CA ASP A 150 -2.05 10.21 18.36
C ASP A 150 -3.45 9.84 17.86
N TYR A 151 -3.55 9.43 16.60
CA TYR A 151 -4.82 9.26 15.90
C TYR A 151 -5.07 7.83 15.44
N GLY A 152 -4.01 7.09 15.11
CA GLY A 152 -4.09 5.73 14.59
C GLY A 152 -3.74 5.62 13.11
N PRO A 153 -4.21 4.57 12.40
CA PRO A 153 -3.73 4.22 11.07
C PRO A 153 -3.84 5.35 10.03
N LEU A 154 -2.83 5.43 9.16
CA LEU A 154 -2.75 6.45 8.11
C LEU A 154 -3.00 5.85 6.73
N TRP A 155 -3.92 6.45 5.99
CA TRP A 155 -4.21 6.11 4.61
C TRP A 155 -3.22 6.79 3.69
N VAL A 156 -2.57 6.01 2.84
CA VAL A 156 -1.53 6.48 1.93
C VAL A 156 -1.69 5.86 0.55
N SER A 157 -1.00 6.43 -0.43
CA SER A 157 -0.85 5.84 -1.75
C SER A 157 0.61 5.73 -2.13
N LEU A 158 0.94 4.75 -2.95
CA LEU A 158 2.27 4.50 -3.47
C LEU A 158 2.21 4.01 -4.92
N PHE A 159 3.34 4.06 -5.59
CA PHE A 159 3.52 3.44 -6.89
C PHE A 159 4.02 2.00 -6.73
N ILE A 160 3.37 1.06 -7.40
CA ILE A 160 3.74 -0.36 -7.37
C ILE A 160 4.10 -0.87 -8.78
N GLY A 161 4.61 0.00 -9.65
CA GLY A 161 4.97 -0.36 -11.01
C GLY A 161 3.78 -0.33 -11.98
N ASP A 162 4.11 -0.37 -13.27
CA ASP A 162 3.18 -0.50 -14.39
C ASP A 162 3.89 -1.17 -15.58
N GLN A 163 3.21 -1.29 -16.73
CA GLN A 163 3.73 -1.98 -17.91
C GLN A 163 4.43 -1.04 -18.92
N THR A 164 4.63 0.23 -18.60
CA THR A 164 5.12 1.26 -19.55
C THR A 164 6.64 1.19 -19.79
N THR A 165 7.41 0.76 -18.80
CA THR A 165 8.88 0.63 -18.91
C THR A 165 9.38 -0.67 -18.29
N LEU A 166 10.57 -1.14 -18.70
CA LEU A 166 11.19 -2.33 -18.09
C LEU A 166 11.39 -2.16 -16.58
N THR A 167 11.83 -0.99 -16.13
CA THR A 167 11.97 -0.66 -14.71
C THR A 167 10.65 -0.81 -13.96
N TYR A 168 9.56 -0.27 -14.51
CA TYR A 168 8.26 -0.32 -13.85
C TYR A 168 7.65 -1.73 -13.86
N LYS A 169 7.95 -2.53 -14.89
CA LYS A 169 7.60 -3.96 -14.91
C LYS A 169 8.33 -4.73 -13.82
N MET A 170 9.62 -4.47 -13.61
CA MET A 170 10.38 -5.09 -12.52
C MET A 170 9.85 -4.69 -11.14
N ILE A 171 9.53 -3.41 -10.93
CA ILE A 171 8.90 -2.94 -9.68
C ILE A 171 7.57 -3.65 -9.45
N SER A 172 6.74 -3.77 -10.49
CA SER A 172 5.48 -4.51 -10.42
C SER A 172 5.68 -5.97 -10.04
N SER A 173 6.57 -6.69 -10.73
CA SER A 173 6.87 -8.10 -10.41
C SER A 173 7.39 -8.24 -8.97
N THR A 174 8.27 -7.34 -8.53
CA THR A 174 8.82 -7.34 -7.17
C THR A 174 7.73 -7.13 -6.11
N PHE A 175 6.84 -6.15 -6.29
CA PHE A 175 5.77 -5.88 -5.33
C PHE A 175 4.72 -7.00 -5.31
N ASN A 176 4.34 -7.51 -6.49
CA ASN A 176 3.37 -8.60 -6.62
C ASN A 176 3.82 -9.87 -5.88
N ASN A 177 5.12 -10.13 -5.87
CA ASN A 177 5.71 -11.31 -5.27
C ASN A 177 6.36 -11.05 -3.91
N TYR A 178 6.18 -9.85 -3.32
CA TYR A 178 6.73 -9.55 -2.00
C TYR A 178 6.27 -10.59 -0.96
N LYS A 179 7.23 -11.10 -0.18
CA LYS A 179 6.97 -12.06 0.89
C LYS A 179 7.28 -11.51 2.28
N SER A 180 8.47 -10.95 2.49
CA SER A 180 8.88 -10.46 3.81
C SER A 180 10.05 -9.47 3.71
N GLY A 181 10.44 -8.87 4.86
CA GLY A 181 11.54 -7.91 4.96
C GLY A 181 11.14 -6.47 4.62
N ILE A 182 12.12 -5.57 4.47
CA ILE A 182 11.91 -4.15 4.16
C ILE A 182 12.01 -3.93 2.66
N PHE A 183 10.89 -3.61 2.02
CA PHE A 183 10.80 -3.32 0.60
C PHE A 183 11.63 -2.08 0.24
N GLN A 184 12.57 -2.28 -0.70
CA GLN A 184 13.45 -1.25 -1.26
C GLN A 184 13.66 -1.53 -2.74
N VAL A 185 13.33 -0.56 -3.61
CA VAL A 185 13.52 -0.68 -5.05
C VAL A 185 14.01 0.64 -5.64
N ASN A 186 14.79 0.55 -6.71
CA ASN A 186 15.25 1.72 -7.46
C ASN A 186 14.28 2.07 -8.60
N GLY A 187 14.26 3.34 -9.00
CA GLY A 187 13.46 3.81 -10.13
C GLY A 187 11.98 4.04 -9.83
N CYS A 188 11.56 3.90 -8.57
CA CYS A 188 10.23 4.28 -8.14
C CYS A 188 10.07 5.82 -8.11
N PRO A 189 9.00 6.40 -8.69
CA PRO A 189 8.71 7.83 -8.56
C PRO A 189 8.33 8.18 -7.12
N ALA A 190 8.93 9.25 -6.59
CA ALA A 190 8.68 9.76 -5.25
C ALA A 190 7.60 10.87 -5.26
N SER A 191 6.44 10.59 -5.85
CA SER A 191 5.35 11.57 -6.02
C SER A 191 3.96 10.93 -5.94
N VAL A 192 3.03 11.64 -5.29
CA VAL A 192 1.62 11.26 -5.23
C VAL A 192 0.94 11.23 -6.61
N SER A 193 1.42 12.01 -7.57
CA SER A 193 0.86 12.06 -8.94
C SER A 193 1.09 10.78 -9.72
N SER A 194 2.08 9.98 -9.30
CA SER A 194 2.43 8.71 -9.92
C SER A 194 1.85 7.51 -9.16
N SER A 195 1.27 7.71 -7.98
CA SER A 195 0.73 6.62 -7.16
C SER A 195 -0.40 5.89 -7.89
N ASN A 196 -0.37 4.56 -7.82
CA ASN A 196 -1.34 3.68 -8.48
C ASN A 196 -1.87 2.55 -7.56
N HIS A 197 -1.46 2.53 -6.29
CA HIS A 197 -2.02 1.65 -5.26
C HIS A 197 -2.26 2.40 -3.94
N ALA A 198 -3.31 2.02 -3.21
CA ALA A 198 -3.71 2.63 -1.94
C ALA A 198 -3.64 1.59 -0.82
N VAL A 199 -3.03 1.97 0.31
CA VAL A 199 -2.73 1.08 1.44
C VAL A 199 -2.85 1.83 2.75
N VAL A 200 -2.72 1.13 3.87
CA VAL A 200 -2.84 1.72 5.21
C VAL A 200 -1.58 1.47 6.01
N ILE A 201 -0.89 2.53 6.42
CA ILE A 201 0.20 2.43 7.41
C ILE A 201 -0.44 2.17 8.77
N VAL A 202 -0.01 1.07 9.40
CA VAL A 202 -0.50 0.61 10.70
C VAL A 202 0.59 0.62 11.77
N GLY A 203 1.78 1.10 11.44
CA GLY A 203 2.88 1.12 12.39
C GLY A 203 4.20 1.54 11.76
N TYR A 204 5.23 1.58 12.60
CA TYR A 204 6.61 1.82 12.21
C TYR A 204 7.56 1.13 13.17
N GLY A 205 8.79 0.94 12.73
CA GLY A 205 9.86 0.44 13.57
C GLY A 205 11.22 0.68 12.93
N VAL A 206 12.22 0.04 13.51
CA VAL A 206 13.57 -0.06 12.99
C VAL A 206 13.92 -1.53 12.98
N ASP A 207 14.44 -2.02 11.86
CA ASP A 207 14.96 -3.37 11.81
C ASP A 207 16.23 -3.46 12.67
N GLU A 208 16.21 -4.31 13.70
CA GLU A 208 17.27 -4.36 14.70
C GLU A 208 18.61 -4.87 14.12
N THR A 209 18.53 -5.70 13.08
CA THR A 209 19.70 -6.25 12.39
C THR A 209 20.38 -5.26 11.46
N THR A 210 19.62 -4.49 10.69
CA THR A 210 20.13 -3.60 9.64
C THR A 210 20.13 -2.13 10.04
N GLY A 211 19.42 -1.76 11.11
CA GLY A 211 19.18 -0.37 11.51
C GLY A 211 18.23 0.39 10.58
N VAL A 212 17.64 -0.27 9.58
CA VAL A 212 16.81 0.38 8.57
C VAL A 212 15.43 0.71 9.15
N PRO A 213 15.01 1.99 9.17
CA PRO A 213 13.67 2.36 9.62
C PRO A 213 12.63 1.97 8.57
N TYR A 214 11.46 1.49 9.04
CA TYR A 214 10.38 1.07 8.16
C TYR A 214 9.01 1.58 8.61
N TRP A 215 8.09 1.68 7.65
CA TRP A 215 6.65 1.70 7.86
C TRP A 215 6.11 0.26 7.79
N LYS A 216 5.24 -0.13 8.73
CA LYS A 216 4.46 -1.37 8.65
C LYS A 216 3.13 -1.04 8.00
N VAL A 217 2.80 -1.74 6.92
CA VAL A 217 1.70 -1.37 6.04
C VAL A 217 0.78 -2.56 5.80
N ARG A 218 -0.53 -2.35 5.97
CA ARG A 218 -1.58 -3.32 5.65
C ARG A 218 -1.94 -3.21 4.17
N ASN A 219 -1.89 -4.32 3.45
CA ASN A 219 -2.34 -4.42 2.06
C ASN A 219 -3.78 -4.97 2.00
N SER A 220 -4.38 -4.96 0.82
CA SER A 220 -5.74 -5.46 0.52
C SER A 220 -5.77 -6.77 -0.27
N TRP A 221 -4.61 -7.41 -0.47
CA TRP A 221 -4.48 -8.57 -1.37
C TRP A 221 -4.56 -9.91 -0.65
N GLY A 222 -5.26 -9.94 0.49
CA GLY A 222 -5.42 -11.14 1.30
C GLY A 222 -4.19 -11.52 2.13
N PRO A 223 -4.35 -12.48 3.06
CA PRO A 223 -3.30 -12.85 4.02
C PRO A 223 -2.18 -13.71 3.42
N MET A 224 -2.41 -14.31 2.24
CA MET A 224 -1.40 -15.15 1.57
C MET A 224 -0.33 -14.32 0.85
N TRP A 225 -0.62 -13.05 0.57
CA TRP A 225 0.34 -12.09 0.05
C TRP A 225 1.16 -11.47 1.17
N GLY A 226 2.47 -11.31 0.96
CA GLY A 226 3.36 -10.72 1.96
C GLY A 226 3.43 -11.50 3.27
N ASP A 227 3.59 -10.74 4.35
CA ASP A 227 3.68 -11.24 5.72
C ASP A 227 2.28 -11.14 6.36
N GLY A 228 1.43 -12.14 6.10
CA GLY A 228 0.06 -12.17 6.60
C GLY A 228 -0.84 -11.07 6.04
N GLY A 229 -0.58 -10.59 4.82
CA GLY A 229 -1.26 -9.45 4.20
C GLY A 229 -0.64 -8.08 4.51
N TYR A 230 0.52 -8.07 5.16
CA TYR A 230 1.28 -6.86 5.48
C TYR A 230 2.63 -6.83 4.75
N PHE A 231 3.20 -5.64 4.65
CA PHE A 231 4.56 -5.43 4.19
C PHE A 231 5.26 -4.35 4.99
N LYS A 232 6.60 -4.39 4.99
CA LYS A 232 7.42 -3.29 5.50
C LYS A 232 8.06 -2.56 4.32
N ILE A 233 8.16 -1.24 4.40
CA ILE A 233 8.76 -0.40 3.37
C ILE A 233 9.63 0.66 4.02
N GLN A 234 10.76 1.01 3.39
CA GLN A 234 11.73 1.93 3.97
C GLN A 234 11.11 3.30 4.26
N ARG A 235 11.29 3.77 5.49
CA ARG A 235 10.80 5.05 6.00
C ARG A 235 11.86 6.13 5.86
N GLY A 236 11.44 7.36 5.59
CA GLY A 236 12.30 8.56 5.53
C GLY A 236 12.93 8.85 4.19
N VAL A 237 12.62 8.05 3.18
CA VAL A 237 13.14 8.22 1.81
C VAL A 237 12.02 8.40 0.78
N ASN A 238 10.75 8.55 1.23
CA ASN A 238 9.57 8.62 0.38
C ASN A 238 9.54 7.48 -0.67
N MET A 239 9.88 6.25 -0.26
CA MET A 239 9.97 5.08 -1.15
C MET A 239 8.67 4.91 -1.94
N CYS A 240 8.77 4.95 -3.27
CA CYS A 240 7.64 4.86 -4.19
C CYS A 240 6.49 5.87 -3.92
N GLY A 241 6.80 7.02 -3.30
CA GLY A 241 5.82 8.08 -3.05
C GLY A 241 4.96 7.86 -1.81
N ILE A 242 5.23 6.84 -0.97
CA ILE A 242 4.38 6.51 0.19
C ILE A 242 4.25 7.65 1.22
N GLU A 243 5.21 8.57 1.26
CA GLU A 243 5.23 9.75 2.15
C GLU A 243 4.75 11.02 1.42
N SER A 244 4.12 10.90 0.25
CA SER A 244 3.67 12.05 -0.55
C SER A 244 2.19 12.43 -0.35
N GLY A 245 1.32 11.45 -0.12
CA GLY A 245 -0.11 11.66 0.09
C GLY A 245 -0.61 10.90 1.32
N ILE A 246 -0.65 11.58 2.47
CA ILE A 246 -0.97 10.96 3.76
C ILE A 246 -2.22 11.59 4.38
N PHE A 247 -3.14 10.73 4.79
CA PHE A 247 -4.40 11.13 5.40
C PHE A 247 -4.72 10.27 6.63
N TYR A 248 -5.04 10.92 7.74
CA TYR A 248 -5.82 10.27 8.81
C TYR A 248 -7.30 10.47 8.52
N ILE A 249 -8.10 9.43 8.74
CA ILE A 249 -9.54 9.44 8.45
C ILE A 249 -10.30 9.26 9.75
N ALA A 250 -10.94 10.33 10.19
CA ALA A 250 -11.85 10.31 11.32
C ALA A 250 -13.28 10.06 10.82
N ARG A 251 -13.98 9.15 11.52
CA ARG A 251 -15.43 9.00 11.37
C ARG A 251 -16.11 10.33 11.68
N ALA A 252 -16.98 10.81 10.80
CA ALA A 252 -17.93 11.86 11.19
C ALA A 252 -19.10 11.20 11.94
N VAL A 253 -19.59 11.92 12.96
CA VAL A 253 -20.80 11.57 13.71
C VAL A 253 -22.01 11.95 12.90
#